data_AF-A0A0G2I7N1-F1
#
_entry.id   AF-A0A0G2I7N1-F1
#
_cell.length_a   1.000
_cell.length_b   1.000
_cell.length_c   1.000
_cell.angle_alpha   90.00
_cell.angle_beta   90.00
_cell.angle_gamma   90.00
#
_symmetry.space_group_name_H-M   'P 1'
#
loop_
_entity.id
_entity.type
_entity.pdbx_description
1 polymer ?
#
loop_
_entity_poly.entity_id
_entity_poly.type
_entity_poly.pdbx_seq_one_letter_code
_entity_poly.pdbx_strand_id
1 'polypeptide(L)'
;MCGIHAVISASQSREIATNLRRCLCNRGPDHITTHETRLADGAPATHLAFTSSVLALRGDHIARQPFVDPETGSVFCWNGEAWKIRHHDVSGNDGEAVAALLNEAVKRDLEEREAAILRVLRSIDGPFAFVFFDRPSGKVYYGRDRLGRRSLVIREGGQCVVLSSITDAADPHWREVEADGIYVLDVAKIQSHHFVEAQPHVATRLEWLSDDGAADFVNIPYSEYSSRKGEVISLIYPHNTEMDLSIASALYFAARGQGIAFAGSITAASAAYTTTARVLLSGLGADELFGGYQRHATAYQRQGYSGLVDELKLDVSRLGKRNLGRDDRVMSHWGKEVRFPYLDEELVRWAIRTPAWQKCDFSNPDGLVEPGKRVLRLLALELGMAKVATEKKRAVSDLAIPICVSSSS
;
A
#
# COMPACT_ATOMS: atom_id res chain seq x y z
N MET A 1 7.24 -7.95 -0.38
CA MET A 1 6.10 -8.11 0.54
C MET A 1 5.33 -9.37 0.22
N CYS A 2 4.46 -9.88 1.08
CA CYS A 2 3.58 -10.97 0.67
C CYS A 2 2.61 -10.55 -0.47
N GLY A 3 2.00 -11.52 -1.12
CA GLY A 3 0.94 -11.31 -2.10
C GLY A 3 -0.26 -12.18 -1.75
N ILE A 4 -1.46 -11.61 -1.81
CA ILE A 4 -2.72 -12.33 -1.59
C ILE A 4 -3.46 -12.42 -2.93
N HIS A 5 -4.07 -13.57 -3.20
CA HIS A 5 -5.08 -13.73 -4.24
C HIS A 5 -6.14 -14.71 -3.77
N ALA A 6 -7.41 -14.35 -3.86
CA ALA A 6 -8.54 -15.19 -3.50
C ALA A 6 -9.61 -15.12 -4.58
N VAL A 7 -10.14 -16.28 -4.98
CA VAL A 7 -11.24 -16.40 -5.93
C VAL A 7 -12.39 -17.10 -5.24
N ILE A 8 -13.58 -16.52 -5.31
CA ILE A 8 -14.84 -17.16 -4.92
C ILE A 8 -15.73 -17.22 -6.16
N SER A 9 -16.12 -18.43 -6.60
CA SER A 9 -16.88 -18.61 -7.84
C SER A 9 -17.95 -19.70 -7.73
N ALA A 10 -19.16 -19.40 -8.21
CA ALA A 10 -20.27 -20.36 -8.21
C ALA A 10 -20.22 -21.40 -9.34
N SER A 11 -19.39 -21.20 -10.37
CA SER A 11 -19.42 -22.02 -11.59
C SER A 11 -18.31 -23.06 -11.66
N GLN A 12 -17.04 -22.65 -11.51
CA GLN A 12 -15.90 -23.55 -11.58
C GLN A 12 -14.68 -23.00 -10.83
N SER A 13 -13.76 -23.90 -10.45
CA SER A 13 -12.42 -23.49 -10.01
C SER A 13 -11.74 -22.71 -11.14
N ARG A 14 -11.02 -21.65 -10.77
CA ARG A 14 -10.26 -20.82 -11.71
C ARG A 14 -8.79 -20.89 -11.34
N GLU A 15 -7.99 -21.34 -12.28
CA GLU A 15 -6.54 -21.23 -12.16
C GLU A 15 -6.11 -19.76 -12.17
N ILE A 16 -5.06 -19.48 -11.42
CA ILE A 16 -4.44 -18.17 -11.42
C ILE A 16 -3.76 -17.93 -12.78
N ALA A 17 -4.07 -16.79 -13.41
CA ALA A 17 -3.42 -16.41 -14.66
C ALA A 17 -1.89 -16.33 -14.49
N THR A 18 -1.14 -16.78 -15.49
CA THR A 18 0.33 -16.86 -15.45
C THR A 18 0.98 -15.51 -15.10
N ASN A 19 0.46 -14.42 -15.67
CA ASN A 19 0.93 -13.07 -15.38
C ASN A 19 0.64 -12.65 -13.94
N LEU A 20 -0.57 -12.94 -13.43
CA LEU A 20 -0.92 -12.65 -12.04
C LEU A 20 -0.01 -13.40 -11.07
N ARG A 21 0.22 -14.69 -11.34
CA ARG A 21 1.11 -15.53 -10.55
C ARG A 21 2.53 -14.97 -10.52
N ARG A 22 3.06 -14.54 -11.67
CA ARG A 22 4.37 -13.86 -11.76
C ARG A 22 4.40 -12.60 -10.90
N CYS A 23 3.39 -11.73 -11.00
CA CYS A 23 3.30 -10.52 -10.19
C CYS A 23 3.25 -10.81 -8.68
N LEU A 24 2.52 -11.84 -8.25
CA LEU A 24 2.50 -12.27 -6.85
C LEU A 24 3.87 -12.81 -6.40
N CYS A 25 4.53 -13.64 -7.21
CA CYS A 25 5.88 -14.14 -6.90
C CYS A 25 6.91 -13.02 -6.80
N ASN A 26 6.81 -11.99 -7.65
CA ASN A 26 7.67 -10.81 -7.60
C ASN A 26 7.55 -10.07 -6.25
N ARG A 27 6.35 -10.04 -5.66
CA ARG A 27 6.14 -9.51 -4.31
C ARG A 27 6.79 -10.40 -3.26
N GLY A 28 6.42 -11.68 -3.27
CA GLY A 28 6.79 -12.68 -2.26
C GLY A 28 7.54 -13.85 -2.88
N PRO A 29 8.86 -13.72 -3.12
CA PRO A 29 9.64 -14.72 -3.85
C PRO A 29 10.00 -15.97 -3.04
N ASP A 30 9.83 -15.97 -1.72
CA ASP A 30 10.37 -17.04 -0.87
C ASP A 30 9.50 -18.31 -0.91
N HIS A 31 8.20 -18.15 -1.14
CA HIS A 31 7.25 -19.26 -1.24
C HIS A 31 5.96 -18.82 -1.91
N ILE A 32 5.28 -19.71 -2.64
CA ILE A 32 3.93 -19.49 -3.14
C ILE A 32 3.12 -20.79 -3.05
N THR A 33 1.88 -20.72 -2.59
CA THR A 33 0.99 -21.89 -2.52
C THR A 33 -0.45 -21.47 -2.73
N THR A 34 -1.24 -22.40 -3.28
CA THR A 34 -2.69 -22.28 -3.43
C THR A 34 -3.37 -23.36 -2.59
N HIS A 35 -4.39 -22.97 -1.83
CA HIS A 35 -5.33 -23.86 -1.18
C HIS A 35 -6.70 -23.73 -1.83
N GLU A 36 -7.30 -24.86 -2.22
CA GLU A 36 -8.64 -24.90 -2.81
C GLU A 36 -9.62 -25.58 -1.86
N THR A 37 -10.82 -25.04 -1.76
CA THR A 37 -11.91 -25.60 -0.97
C THR A 37 -13.26 -25.34 -1.64
N ARG A 38 -14.31 -25.99 -1.14
CA ARG A 38 -15.68 -25.85 -1.65
C ARG A 38 -16.65 -25.69 -0.49
N LEU A 39 -17.66 -24.86 -0.69
CA LEU A 39 -18.81 -24.74 0.20
C LEU A 39 -20.05 -25.22 -0.55
N ALA A 40 -20.67 -26.30 -0.07
CA ALA A 40 -21.89 -26.84 -0.62
C ALA A 40 -23.08 -26.32 0.21
N ASP A 41 -23.93 -25.50 -0.40
CA ASP A 41 -25.12 -24.95 0.25
C ASP A 41 -26.31 -25.04 -0.72
N GLY A 42 -26.79 -26.27 -0.94
CA GLY A 42 -27.62 -26.59 -2.11
C GLY A 42 -26.80 -26.53 -3.41
N ALA A 43 -27.08 -27.40 -4.39
CA ALA A 43 -26.28 -27.46 -5.62
C ALA A 43 -26.48 -26.22 -6.52
N PRO A 44 -25.46 -25.77 -7.29
CA PRO A 44 -24.06 -26.24 -7.33
C PRO A 44 -23.18 -25.63 -6.22
N ALA A 45 -22.12 -26.33 -5.83
CA ALA A 45 -21.21 -25.89 -4.77
C ALA A 45 -20.36 -24.68 -5.20
N THR A 46 -20.17 -23.72 -4.30
CA THR A 46 -19.29 -22.56 -4.55
C THR A 46 -17.83 -22.97 -4.35
N HIS A 47 -17.00 -22.70 -5.35
CA HIS A 47 -15.56 -22.97 -5.34
C HIS A 47 -14.78 -21.78 -4.78
N LEU A 48 -13.83 -22.06 -3.89
CA LEU A 48 -12.94 -21.06 -3.32
C LEU A 48 -11.48 -21.48 -3.53
N ALA A 49 -10.63 -20.56 -4.00
CA ALA A 49 -9.20 -20.76 -4.14
C ALA A 49 -8.45 -19.60 -3.50
N PHE A 50 -7.48 -19.91 -2.64
CA PHE A 50 -6.69 -18.94 -1.89
C PHE A 50 -5.21 -19.16 -2.20
N THR A 51 -4.59 -18.20 -2.87
CA THR A 51 -3.16 -18.19 -3.18
C THR A 51 -2.46 -17.14 -2.34
N SER A 52 -1.35 -17.51 -1.71
CA SER A 52 -0.46 -16.55 -1.05
C SER A 52 0.98 -16.74 -1.48
N SER A 53 1.66 -15.63 -1.76
CA SER A 53 3.12 -15.56 -1.95
C SER A 53 3.77 -14.88 -0.74
N VAL A 54 4.96 -15.33 -0.33
CA VAL A 54 5.57 -14.97 0.96
C VAL A 54 6.89 -14.22 0.75
N LEU A 55 7.03 -13.07 1.42
CA LEU A 55 8.32 -12.45 1.72
C LEU A 55 8.58 -12.64 3.21
N ALA A 56 9.45 -13.58 3.57
CA ALA A 56 9.75 -13.93 4.95
C ALA A 56 10.63 -12.87 5.60
N LEU A 57 10.02 -12.01 6.42
CA LEU A 57 10.68 -10.93 7.18
C LEU A 57 10.51 -11.05 8.70
N ARG A 58 9.58 -11.90 9.15
CA ARG A 58 9.15 -12.03 10.55
C ARG A 58 9.14 -13.50 10.94
N GLY A 59 9.67 -13.81 12.13
CA GLY A 59 9.91 -15.18 12.58
C GLY A 59 11.28 -15.71 12.16
N ASP A 60 11.55 -16.95 12.54
CA ASP A 60 12.79 -17.69 12.30
C ASP A 60 12.69 -18.64 11.09
N HIS A 61 11.55 -18.66 10.41
CA HIS A 61 11.27 -19.56 9.29
C HIS A 61 10.33 -18.92 8.25
N ILE A 62 10.15 -19.60 7.11
CA ILE A 62 9.16 -19.20 6.10
C ILE A 62 7.77 -19.69 6.55
N ALA A 63 6.99 -18.80 7.15
CA ALA A 63 5.59 -19.06 7.48
C ALA A 63 4.78 -19.24 6.19
N ARG A 64 4.43 -20.49 5.86
CA ARG A 64 3.76 -20.83 4.61
C ARG A 64 2.29 -20.41 4.67
N GLN A 65 1.86 -19.69 3.63
CA GLN A 65 0.50 -19.19 3.48
C GLN A 65 -0.15 -19.74 2.21
N PRO A 66 -1.50 -19.80 2.13
CA PRO A 66 -2.46 -19.37 3.16
C PRO A 66 -2.42 -20.26 4.42
N PHE A 67 -2.73 -19.69 5.57
CA PHE A 67 -2.89 -20.45 6.82
C PHE A 67 -4.24 -21.17 6.77
N VAL A 68 -4.24 -22.49 6.97
CA VAL A 68 -5.45 -23.31 6.97
C VAL A 68 -5.60 -23.96 8.33
N ASP A 69 -6.73 -23.71 8.98
CA ASP A 69 -7.05 -24.37 10.24
C ASP A 69 -7.55 -25.79 9.97
N PRO A 70 -6.85 -26.84 10.45
CA PRO A 70 -7.26 -28.23 10.20
C PRO A 70 -8.57 -28.61 10.90
N GLU A 71 -8.94 -27.91 11.98
CA GLU A 71 -10.16 -28.23 12.75
C GLU A 71 -11.42 -27.69 12.05
N THR A 72 -11.40 -26.42 11.66
CA THR A 72 -12.59 -25.77 11.06
C THR A 72 -12.56 -25.75 9.53
N GLY A 73 -11.38 -25.90 8.92
CA GLY A 73 -11.14 -25.67 7.50
C GLY A 73 -11.20 -24.19 7.10
N SER A 74 -11.13 -23.27 8.07
CA SER A 74 -11.04 -21.82 7.81
C SER A 74 -9.68 -21.46 7.20
N VAL A 75 -9.66 -20.44 6.35
CA VAL A 75 -8.48 -20.08 5.56
C VAL A 75 -8.13 -18.62 5.74
N PHE A 76 -6.87 -18.31 6.02
CA PHE A 76 -6.39 -16.93 6.22
C PHE A 76 -5.21 -16.60 5.30
N CYS A 77 -5.35 -15.53 4.53
CA CYS A 77 -4.30 -14.93 3.72
C CYS A 77 -3.90 -13.59 4.34
N TRP A 78 -2.60 -13.40 4.59
CA TRP A 78 -2.03 -12.24 5.28
C TRP A 78 -0.91 -11.57 4.48
N ASN A 79 -1.03 -10.25 4.33
CA ASN A 79 0.02 -9.41 3.79
C ASN A 79 0.16 -8.16 4.66
N GLY A 80 1.05 -8.20 5.64
CA GLY A 80 1.24 -7.10 6.56
C GLY A 80 2.36 -7.32 7.55
N GLU A 81 2.48 -6.36 8.46
CA GLU A 81 3.28 -6.43 9.67
C GLU A 81 2.38 -6.04 10.84
N ALA A 82 1.88 -7.01 11.61
CA ALA A 82 1.23 -6.68 12.88
C ALA A 82 2.32 -6.38 13.92
N TRP A 83 2.47 -5.10 14.26
CA TRP A 83 3.43 -4.66 15.27
C TRP A 83 2.89 -4.91 16.66
N LYS A 84 1.60 -4.60 16.88
CA LYS A 84 0.89 -4.92 18.11
C LYS A 84 -0.42 -5.62 17.80
N ILE A 85 -0.81 -6.55 18.68
CA ILE A 85 -2.13 -7.17 18.67
C ILE A 85 -2.69 -7.04 20.09
N ARG A 86 -3.89 -6.46 20.23
CA ARG A 86 -4.51 -6.15 21.53
C ARG A 86 -3.58 -5.31 22.42
N HIS A 87 -2.87 -4.35 21.81
CA HIS A 87 -1.88 -3.47 22.47
C HIS A 87 -0.61 -4.14 23.00
N HIS A 88 -0.38 -5.42 22.68
CA HIS A 88 0.86 -6.12 23.02
C HIS A 88 1.74 -6.26 21.79
N ASP A 89 3.04 -6.02 21.95
CA ASP A 89 4.01 -6.21 20.88
C ASP A 89 4.04 -7.67 20.42
N VAL A 90 4.10 -7.88 19.11
CA VAL A 90 4.14 -9.21 18.51
C VAL A 90 5.58 -9.69 18.43
N SER A 91 5.87 -10.83 19.03
CA SER A 91 7.12 -11.59 18.83
C SER A 91 6.92 -12.74 17.85
N GLY A 92 7.92 -13.06 17.04
CA GLY A 92 7.84 -14.15 16.05
C GLY A 92 7.10 -13.75 14.77
N ASN A 93 6.43 -14.71 14.12
CA ASN A 93 5.66 -14.46 12.92
C ASN A 93 4.28 -13.87 13.27
N ASP A 94 4.00 -12.71 12.73
CA ASP A 94 2.77 -11.96 12.99
C ASP A 94 1.55 -12.55 12.29
N GLY A 95 1.71 -13.08 11.08
CA GLY A 95 0.65 -13.79 10.35
C GLY A 95 0.13 -15.01 11.12
N GLU A 96 1.05 -15.81 11.68
CA GLU A 96 0.71 -16.96 12.53
C GLU A 96 0.00 -16.54 13.82
N ALA A 97 0.45 -15.47 14.47
CA ALA A 97 -0.18 -14.94 15.67
C ALA A 97 -1.62 -14.48 15.41
N VAL A 98 -1.86 -13.79 14.29
CA VAL A 98 -3.21 -13.38 13.88
C VAL A 98 -4.07 -14.60 13.52
N ALA A 99 -3.52 -15.56 12.76
CA ALA A 99 -4.22 -16.78 12.39
C ALA A 99 -4.69 -17.58 13.61
N ALA A 100 -3.83 -17.75 14.62
CA ALA A 100 -4.17 -18.44 15.85
C ALA A 100 -5.34 -17.76 16.58
N LEU A 101 -5.34 -16.42 16.67
CA LEU A 101 -6.43 -15.68 17.30
C LEU A 101 -7.75 -15.77 16.51
N LEU A 102 -7.68 -15.80 15.18
CA LEU A 102 -8.85 -16.01 14.33
C LEU A 102 -9.42 -17.43 14.48
N ASN A 103 -8.56 -18.45 14.55
CA ASN A 103 -9.00 -19.83 14.77
C ASN A 103 -9.73 -19.97 16.12
N GLU A 104 -9.23 -19.35 17.18
CA GLU A 104 -9.91 -19.31 18.48
C GLU A 104 -11.22 -18.50 18.46
N ALA A 105 -11.33 -17.49 17.58
CA ALA A 105 -12.57 -16.76 17.38
C ALA A 105 -13.63 -17.60 16.65
N VAL A 106 -13.24 -18.40 15.65
CA VAL A 106 -14.16 -19.28 14.90
C VAL A 106 -14.78 -20.36 15.79
N LYS A 107 -14.06 -20.83 16.82
CA LYS A 107 -14.56 -21.82 17.79
C LYS A 107 -15.68 -21.31 18.70
N ARG A 108 -15.95 -20.00 18.71
CA ARG A 108 -17.05 -19.42 19.48
C ARG A 108 -18.41 -19.78 18.87
N ASP A 109 -19.44 -19.67 19.72
CA ASP A 109 -20.83 -19.85 19.33
C ASP A 109 -21.23 -18.88 18.22
N LEU A 110 -22.23 -19.27 17.41
CA LEU A 110 -22.63 -18.55 16.20
C LEU A 110 -22.92 -17.06 16.45
N GLU A 111 -23.55 -16.74 17.59
CA GLU A 111 -23.96 -15.38 17.96
C GLU A 111 -22.77 -14.49 18.34
N GLU A 112 -21.69 -15.06 18.88
CA GLU A 112 -20.51 -14.31 19.35
C GLU A 112 -19.33 -14.34 18.35
N ARG A 113 -19.31 -15.33 17.45
CA ARG A 113 -18.21 -15.60 16.53
C ARG A 113 -17.81 -14.39 15.71
N GLU A 114 -18.77 -13.77 15.03
CA GLU A 114 -18.49 -12.61 14.18
C GLU A 114 -17.91 -11.45 14.99
N ALA A 115 -18.47 -11.18 16.17
CA ALA A 115 -17.96 -10.16 17.07
C ALA A 115 -16.54 -10.47 17.56
N ALA A 116 -16.21 -11.74 17.81
CA ALA A 116 -14.87 -12.18 18.19
C ALA A 116 -13.87 -12.00 17.05
N ILE A 117 -14.22 -12.39 15.82
CA ILE A 117 -13.39 -12.20 14.61
C ILE A 117 -13.09 -10.71 14.41
N LEU A 118 -14.13 -9.87 14.42
CA LEU A 118 -13.98 -8.43 14.26
C LEU A 118 -13.13 -7.80 15.37
N ARG A 119 -13.21 -8.32 16.61
CA ARG A 119 -12.39 -7.85 17.73
C ARG A 119 -10.91 -8.15 17.50
N VAL A 120 -10.57 -9.32 16.96
CA VAL A 120 -9.19 -9.68 16.58
C VAL A 120 -8.68 -8.72 15.51
N LEU A 121 -9.39 -8.60 14.40
CA LEU A 121 -8.98 -7.76 13.25
C LEU A 121 -8.84 -6.28 13.63
N ARG A 122 -9.75 -5.75 14.47
CA ARG A 122 -9.68 -4.36 14.96
C ARG A 122 -8.54 -4.12 15.95
N SER A 123 -8.03 -5.16 16.60
CA SER A 123 -6.99 -5.04 17.63
C SER A 123 -5.56 -4.97 17.08
N ILE A 124 -5.41 -5.07 15.76
CA ILE A 124 -4.11 -5.04 15.08
C ILE A 124 -3.69 -3.57 14.88
N ASP A 125 -2.47 -3.26 15.31
CA ASP A 125 -1.73 -2.06 14.95
C ASP A 125 -0.60 -2.46 13.99
N GLY A 126 -0.52 -1.78 12.85
CA GLY A 126 0.43 -2.03 11.77
C GLY A 126 -0.22 -2.09 10.38
N PRO A 127 0.59 -2.07 9.31
CA PRO A 127 0.14 -2.11 7.93
C PRO A 127 -0.29 -3.52 7.57
N PHE A 128 -1.46 -3.69 6.96
CA PHE A 128 -1.92 -5.01 6.53
C PHE A 128 -3.00 -4.95 5.45
N ALA A 129 -3.09 -6.04 4.70
CA ALA A 129 -4.24 -6.46 3.93
C ALA A 129 -4.48 -7.93 4.22
N PHE A 130 -5.75 -8.34 4.25
CA PHE A 130 -6.10 -9.73 4.57
C PHE A 130 -7.34 -10.22 3.82
N VAL A 131 -7.42 -11.55 3.71
CA VAL A 131 -8.64 -12.29 3.35
C VAL A 131 -8.76 -13.45 4.32
N PHE A 132 -9.91 -13.57 4.99
CA PHE A 132 -10.20 -14.61 5.96
C PHE A 132 -11.53 -15.28 5.65
N PHE A 133 -11.51 -16.57 5.37
CA PHE A 133 -12.69 -17.39 5.16
C PHE A 133 -13.03 -18.15 6.45
N ASP A 134 -14.09 -17.71 7.12
CA ASP A 134 -14.76 -18.46 8.20
C ASP A 134 -15.63 -19.53 7.55
N ARG A 135 -15.07 -20.74 7.44
CA ARG A 135 -15.73 -21.86 6.76
C ARG A 135 -17.03 -22.27 7.47
N PRO A 136 -17.05 -22.45 8.81
CA PRO A 136 -18.28 -22.78 9.53
C PRO A 136 -19.44 -21.80 9.33
N SER A 137 -19.18 -20.50 9.14
CA SER A 137 -20.25 -19.53 8.85
C SER A 137 -20.49 -19.28 7.36
N GLY A 138 -19.64 -19.82 6.47
CA GLY A 138 -19.70 -19.52 5.04
C GLY A 138 -19.41 -18.06 4.67
N LYS A 139 -18.64 -17.33 5.50
CA LYS A 139 -18.35 -15.90 5.29
C LYS A 139 -16.89 -15.65 4.97
N VAL A 140 -16.64 -14.73 4.04
CA VAL A 140 -15.31 -14.21 3.73
C VAL A 140 -15.19 -12.79 4.25
N TYR A 141 -14.32 -12.59 5.22
CA TYR A 141 -13.92 -11.28 5.73
C TYR A 141 -12.69 -10.79 4.96
N TYR A 142 -12.67 -9.53 4.54
CA TYR A 142 -11.50 -8.95 3.90
C TYR A 142 -11.38 -7.46 4.19
N GLY A 143 -10.18 -6.92 4.02
CA GLY A 143 -9.95 -5.51 4.26
C GLY A 143 -8.47 -5.15 4.29
N ARG A 144 -8.23 -3.87 4.57
CA ARG A 144 -6.92 -3.25 4.68
C ARG A 144 -6.79 -2.56 6.04
N ASP A 145 -5.57 -2.19 6.41
CA ASP A 145 -5.33 -1.34 7.56
C ASP A 145 -5.95 0.05 7.37
N ARG A 146 -6.10 0.79 8.47
CA ARG A 146 -6.82 2.08 8.54
C ARG A 146 -6.24 3.20 7.67
N LEU A 147 -5.01 3.04 7.19
CA LEU A 147 -4.36 3.99 6.31
C LEU A 147 -4.24 3.44 4.88
N GLY A 148 -4.58 2.17 4.65
CA GLY A 148 -4.46 1.51 3.35
C GLY A 148 -3.02 1.34 2.91
N ARG A 149 -2.09 1.06 3.83
CA ARG A 149 -0.64 0.94 3.53
C ARG A 149 -0.31 -0.27 2.66
N ARG A 150 -1.13 -1.34 2.72
CA ARG A 150 -0.99 -2.53 1.85
C ARG A 150 -2.09 -2.56 0.80
N SER A 151 -1.74 -2.87 -0.45
CA SER A 151 -2.73 -2.91 -1.53
C SER A 151 -3.61 -4.16 -1.44
N LEU A 152 -4.90 -3.95 -1.69
CA LEU A 152 -5.87 -4.99 -1.94
C LEU A 152 -6.90 -4.43 -2.94
N VAL A 153 -7.06 -5.12 -4.06
CA VAL A 153 -8.03 -4.79 -5.11
C VAL A 153 -9.07 -5.89 -5.19
N ILE A 154 -10.28 -5.51 -5.58
CA ILE A 154 -11.42 -6.40 -5.76
C ILE A 154 -11.95 -6.28 -7.19
N ARG A 155 -12.28 -7.42 -7.78
CA ARG A 155 -13.06 -7.51 -9.02
C ARG A 155 -14.30 -8.33 -8.76
N GLU A 156 -15.44 -7.74 -9.02
CA GLU A 156 -16.76 -8.39 -8.91
C GLU A 156 -17.37 -8.43 -10.29
N GLY A 157 -17.83 -9.61 -10.73
CA GLY A 157 -18.44 -9.76 -12.05
C GLY A 157 -19.05 -11.14 -12.25
N GLY A 158 -20.32 -11.16 -12.67
CA GLY A 158 -21.10 -12.40 -12.76
C GLY A 158 -21.19 -13.09 -11.39
N GLN A 159 -20.98 -14.41 -11.36
CA GLN A 159 -20.95 -15.21 -10.13
C GLN A 159 -19.52 -15.45 -9.64
N CYS A 160 -18.68 -14.42 -9.70
CA CYS A 160 -17.27 -14.48 -9.34
C CYS A 160 -16.82 -13.21 -8.62
N VAL A 161 -16.16 -13.39 -7.48
CA VAL A 161 -15.45 -12.34 -6.75
C VAL A 161 -13.98 -12.72 -6.69
N VAL A 162 -13.11 -11.78 -7.06
CA VAL A 162 -11.66 -11.95 -6.97
C VAL A 162 -11.08 -10.83 -6.12
N LEU A 163 -10.31 -11.20 -5.10
CA LEU A 163 -9.51 -10.30 -4.28
C LEU A 163 -8.04 -10.55 -4.59
N SER A 164 -7.24 -9.50 -4.75
CA SER A 164 -5.82 -9.64 -5.05
C SER A 164 -4.99 -8.47 -4.52
N SER A 165 -3.73 -8.68 -4.16
CA SER A 165 -2.81 -7.57 -3.84
C SER A 165 -2.38 -6.78 -5.08
N ILE A 166 -2.60 -7.32 -6.27
CA ILE A 166 -2.14 -6.75 -7.55
C ILE A 166 -3.02 -7.24 -8.70
N THR A 167 -3.14 -6.46 -9.77
CA THR A 167 -3.84 -6.88 -10.99
C THR A 167 -2.85 -7.45 -12.01
N ASP A 168 -3.35 -8.28 -12.93
CA ASP A 168 -2.61 -8.86 -14.05
C ASP A 168 -2.81 -8.13 -15.37
N ALA A 169 -3.86 -7.31 -15.45
CA ALA A 169 -4.20 -6.47 -16.59
C ALA A 169 -5.04 -5.26 -16.14
N ALA A 170 -5.10 -4.25 -17.01
CA ALA A 170 -6.03 -3.14 -16.90
C ALA A 170 -7.44 -3.61 -17.28
N ASP A 171 -8.15 -4.22 -16.34
CA ASP A 171 -9.56 -4.60 -16.45
C ASP A 171 -10.39 -3.59 -15.63
N PRO A 172 -11.33 -2.84 -16.26
CA PRO A 172 -12.11 -1.78 -15.61
C PRO A 172 -12.96 -2.23 -14.43
N HIS A 173 -13.16 -3.54 -14.25
CA HIS A 173 -13.90 -4.09 -13.12
C HIS A 173 -13.08 -4.15 -11.83
N TRP A 174 -11.75 -3.98 -11.89
CA TRP A 174 -10.94 -3.87 -10.69
C TRP A 174 -11.15 -2.53 -10.01
N ARG A 175 -11.38 -2.59 -8.71
CA ARG A 175 -11.47 -1.44 -7.82
C ARG A 175 -10.55 -1.64 -6.63
N GLU A 176 -10.04 -0.56 -6.07
CA GLU A 176 -9.33 -0.64 -4.80
C GLU A 176 -10.33 -0.99 -3.69
N VAL A 177 -9.97 -1.89 -2.78
CA VAL A 177 -10.73 -2.07 -1.54
C VAL A 177 -10.46 -0.85 -0.67
N GLU A 178 -11.50 -0.15 -0.23
CA GLU A 178 -11.33 1.06 0.57
C GLU A 178 -10.77 0.73 1.95
N ALA A 179 -10.00 1.68 2.52
CA ALA A 179 -9.33 1.53 3.81
C ALA A 179 -10.19 2.05 4.98
N ASP A 180 -11.50 1.90 4.88
CA ASP A 180 -12.50 2.47 5.79
C ASP A 180 -13.21 1.44 6.68
N GLY A 181 -12.96 0.14 6.46
CA GLY A 181 -13.63 -0.90 7.22
C GLY A 181 -13.18 -2.33 6.90
N ILE A 182 -13.89 -3.25 7.55
CA ILE A 182 -13.80 -4.69 7.28
C ILE A 182 -15.06 -5.07 6.52
N TYR A 183 -14.88 -5.71 5.38
CA TYR A 183 -15.95 -6.16 4.49
C TYR A 183 -16.25 -7.63 4.74
N VAL A 184 -17.52 -8.00 4.61
CA VAL A 184 -17.99 -9.38 4.82
C VAL A 184 -18.82 -9.81 3.63
N LEU A 185 -18.38 -10.88 2.96
CA LEU A 185 -19.07 -11.51 1.85
C LEU A 185 -19.66 -12.83 2.32
N ASP A 186 -20.97 -12.99 2.13
CA ASP A 186 -21.65 -14.26 2.33
C ASP A 186 -21.53 -15.10 1.05
N VAL A 187 -20.86 -16.25 1.16
CA VAL A 187 -20.52 -17.09 0.00
C VAL A 187 -21.78 -17.65 -0.68
N ALA A 188 -22.86 -17.87 0.07
CA ALA A 188 -24.13 -18.34 -0.50
C ALA A 188 -24.78 -17.28 -1.41
N LYS A 189 -24.59 -15.99 -1.09
CA LYS A 189 -25.22 -14.89 -1.86
C LYS A 189 -24.62 -14.69 -3.25
N ILE A 190 -23.40 -15.15 -3.50
CA ILE A 190 -22.72 -15.03 -4.81
C ILE A 190 -23.49 -15.76 -5.92
N GLN A 191 -24.24 -16.80 -5.57
CA GLN A 191 -25.04 -17.55 -6.52
C GLN A 191 -26.27 -16.76 -7.03
N SER A 192 -26.75 -15.80 -6.23
CA SER A 192 -28.03 -15.10 -6.43
C SER A 192 -27.94 -13.74 -7.14
N HIS A 193 -26.74 -13.18 -7.31
CA HIS A 193 -26.56 -11.81 -7.81
C HIS A 193 -26.05 -11.78 -9.26
N HIS A 194 -26.89 -11.25 -10.16
CA HIS A 194 -26.45 -10.71 -11.46
C HIS A 194 -26.04 -9.25 -11.26
N PHE A 195 -24.75 -8.96 -11.20
CA PHE A 195 -24.26 -7.58 -11.12
C PHE A 195 -24.48 -6.88 -12.47
N VAL A 196 -25.40 -5.91 -12.50
CA VAL A 196 -25.68 -5.01 -13.63
C VAL A 196 -24.64 -3.88 -13.64
N GLU A 197 -24.17 -3.55 -14.84
CA GLU A 197 -23.05 -2.68 -15.21
C GLU A 197 -22.92 -1.35 -14.44
N ALA A 198 -21.69 -1.02 -14.04
CA ALA A 198 -21.31 0.33 -13.64
C ALA A 198 -20.69 1.06 -14.84
N GLN A 199 -21.34 2.15 -15.30
CA GLN A 199 -20.74 3.06 -16.30
C GLN A 199 -19.70 3.99 -15.64
N PRO A 200 -18.49 4.16 -16.20
CA PRO A 200 -17.57 5.19 -15.76
C PRO A 200 -17.82 6.52 -16.48
N HIS A 201 -17.91 7.60 -15.69
CA HIS A 201 -17.93 8.98 -16.18
C HIS A 201 -16.56 9.40 -16.75
N VAL A 202 -16.63 10.10 -17.89
CA VAL A 202 -15.55 10.69 -18.68
C VAL A 202 -14.83 11.80 -17.91
N ALA A 203 -13.49 11.82 -17.92
CA ALA A 203 -12.70 12.97 -17.47
C ALA A 203 -11.61 13.33 -18.50
N THR A 204 -11.62 14.58 -18.93
CA THR A 204 -10.65 15.18 -19.87
C THR A 204 -9.56 15.93 -19.11
N ARG A 205 -8.31 15.79 -19.58
CA ARG A 205 -7.08 16.33 -18.97
C ARG A 205 -6.55 17.55 -19.74
N LEU A 206 -6.03 18.55 -19.02
CA LEU A 206 -5.22 19.67 -19.53
C LEU A 206 -3.93 19.80 -18.68
N GLU A 207 -2.79 20.08 -19.31
CA GLU A 207 -1.47 20.26 -18.66
C GLU A 207 -1.03 21.72 -18.66
N TRP A 208 -0.25 22.14 -17.66
CA TRP A 208 0.69 23.27 -17.77
C TRP A 208 2.00 23.05 -16.98
N LEU A 209 3.10 23.29 -17.71
CA LEU A 209 4.46 23.77 -17.37
C LEU A 209 5.62 22.82 -17.05
N SER A 210 6.72 23.21 -17.71
CA SER A 210 8.13 22.83 -17.66
C SER A 210 8.86 23.46 -16.47
N ASP A 211 9.89 22.78 -15.95
CA ASP A 211 10.92 23.41 -15.12
C ASP A 211 12.29 22.75 -15.34
N ASP A 212 13.33 23.59 -15.40
CA ASP A 212 14.75 23.25 -15.32
C ASP A 212 15.23 23.45 -13.87
N GLY A 213 15.96 22.49 -13.30
CA GLY A 213 16.67 22.69 -12.04
C GLY A 213 17.16 21.40 -11.37
N ALA A 214 18.49 21.28 -11.22
CA ALA A 214 19.23 20.08 -10.83
C ALA A 214 18.77 19.37 -9.52
N ALA A 215 18.80 18.04 -9.54
CA ALA A 215 18.40 17.13 -8.46
C ALA A 215 19.48 16.07 -8.16
N ASP A 216 19.43 15.47 -6.96
CA ASP A 216 20.15 14.22 -6.66
C ASP A 216 19.44 13.06 -7.38
N PHE A 217 20.19 12.27 -8.16
CA PHE A 217 19.63 11.45 -9.24
C PHE A 217 19.42 9.97 -8.86
N VAL A 218 18.23 9.44 -9.13
CA VAL A 218 18.11 8.06 -9.62
C VAL A 218 18.31 8.14 -11.13
N ASN A 219 19.57 8.03 -11.58
CA ASN A 219 19.90 8.14 -13.00
C ASN A 219 19.46 6.87 -13.73
N ILE A 220 18.38 6.96 -14.51
CA ILE A 220 17.84 5.84 -15.29
C ILE A 220 17.89 6.25 -16.76
N PRO A 221 18.63 5.50 -17.60
CA PRO A 221 18.60 5.72 -19.04
C PRO A 221 17.17 5.68 -19.59
N TYR A 222 16.82 6.61 -20.49
CA TYR A 222 15.47 6.67 -21.08
C TYR A 222 15.06 5.36 -21.77
N SER A 223 16.02 4.66 -22.37
CA SER A 223 15.81 3.33 -22.99
C SER A 223 15.34 2.30 -21.96
N GLU A 224 15.90 2.35 -20.76
CA GLU A 224 15.56 1.46 -19.66
C GLU A 224 14.16 1.79 -19.10
N TYR A 225 13.87 3.07 -18.87
CA TYR A 225 12.52 3.54 -18.54
C TYR A 225 11.49 3.07 -19.57
N SER A 226 11.76 3.30 -20.86
CA SER A 226 10.85 2.94 -21.96
C SER A 226 10.56 1.44 -21.99
N SER A 227 11.57 0.59 -21.73
CA SER A 227 11.40 -0.87 -21.69
C SER A 227 10.51 -1.35 -20.53
N ARG A 228 10.44 -0.58 -19.44
CA ARG A 228 9.67 -0.95 -18.22
C ARG A 228 8.37 -0.17 -18.07
N LYS A 229 8.12 0.85 -18.88
CA LYS A 229 6.94 1.72 -18.80
C LYS A 229 5.62 0.92 -18.77
N GLY A 230 5.48 -0.07 -19.65
CA GLY A 230 4.29 -0.94 -19.69
C GLY A 230 4.08 -1.77 -18.42
N GLU A 231 5.18 -2.23 -17.80
CA GLU A 231 5.14 -2.95 -16.54
C GLU A 231 4.72 -2.02 -15.39
N VAL A 232 5.28 -0.81 -15.32
CA VAL A 232 4.88 0.20 -14.31
C VAL A 232 3.41 0.58 -14.45
N ILE A 233 2.92 0.80 -15.68
CA ILE A 233 1.49 1.09 -15.95
C ILE A 233 0.59 -0.04 -15.42
N SER A 234 0.99 -1.30 -15.63
CA SER A 234 0.24 -2.44 -15.09
C SER A 234 0.25 -2.49 -13.56
N LEU A 235 1.36 -2.12 -12.92
CA LEU A 235 1.51 -2.17 -11.46
C LEU A 235 0.69 -1.07 -10.76
N ILE A 236 0.55 0.10 -11.36
CA ILE A 236 -0.18 1.22 -10.72
C ILE A 236 -1.70 1.05 -10.74
N TYR A 237 -2.22 0.22 -11.65
CA TYR A 237 -3.65 0.01 -11.86
C TYR A 237 -4.38 -0.45 -10.57
N PRO A 238 -5.58 0.08 -10.22
CA PRO A 238 -6.51 0.86 -11.07
C PRO A 238 -6.18 2.34 -11.26
N HIS A 239 -5.15 2.88 -10.61
CA HIS A 239 -4.67 4.24 -10.88
C HIS A 239 -4.06 4.32 -12.28
N ASN A 240 -4.32 5.41 -13.00
CA ASN A 240 -4.00 5.51 -14.42
C ASN A 240 -3.70 6.94 -14.91
N THR A 241 -3.32 7.86 -14.02
CA THR A 241 -2.95 9.22 -14.42
C THR A 241 -1.45 9.34 -14.74
N GLU A 242 -1.05 10.34 -15.54
CA GLU A 242 0.37 10.63 -15.80
C GLU A 242 1.15 10.98 -14.52
N MET A 243 0.51 11.62 -13.55
CA MET A 243 1.12 11.91 -12.25
C MET A 243 1.38 10.62 -11.47
N ASP A 244 0.44 9.66 -11.52
CA ASP A 244 0.64 8.34 -10.93
C ASP A 244 1.83 7.62 -11.58
N LEU A 245 1.92 7.66 -12.91
CA LEU A 245 3.01 7.04 -13.65
C LEU A 245 4.38 7.67 -13.32
N SER A 246 4.46 9.00 -13.24
CA SER A 246 5.71 9.70 -12.92
C SER A 246 6.22 9.31 -11.52
N ILE A 247 5.37 9.41 -10.50
CA ILE A 247 5.73 9.05 -9.12
C ILE A 247 6.06 7.57 -9.02
N ALA A 248 5.22 6.70 -9.60
CA ALA A 248 5.44 5.26 -9.60
C ALA A 248 6.74 4.89 -10.28
N SER A 249 7.10 5.52 -11.40
CA SER A 249 8.35 5.22 -12.09
C SER A 249 9.56 5.51 -11.20
N ALA A 250 9.57 6.67 -10.52
CA ALA A 250 10.61 7.00 -9.55
C ALA A 250 10.72 5.94 -8.45
N LEU A 251 9.59 5.56 -7.86
CA LEU A 251 9.53 4.56 -6.79
C LEU A 251 9.92 3.16 -7.27
N TYR A 252 9.52 2.77 -8.49
CA TYR A 252 9.85 1.48 -9.10
C TYR A 252 11.35 1.28 -9.21
N PHE A 253 12.03 2.26 -9.81
CA PHE A 253 13.46 2.18 -10.04
C PHE A 253 14.27 2.42 -8.75
N ALA A 254 13.80 3.27 -7.85
CA ALA A 254 14.40 3.42 -6.53
C ALA A 254 14.30 2.11 -5.72
N ALA A 255 13.12 1.48 -5.72
CA ALA A 255 12.90 0.23 -5.00
C ALA A 255 13.70 -0.94 -5.56
N ARG A 256 14.04 -0.94 -6.86
CA ARG A 256 14.98 -1.91 -7.42
C ARG A 256 16.31 -1.93 -6.66
N GLY A 257 16.75 -0.76 -6.19
CA GLY A 257 17.96 -0.62 -5.36
C GLY A 257 19.24 -0.98 -6.09
N GLN A 258 19.26 -0.72 -7.40
CA GLN A 258 20.43 -0.81 -8.26
C GLN A 258 20.77 0.60 -8.73
N GLY A 259 22.04 0.98 -8.66
CA GLY A 259 22.49 2.31 -9.05
C GLY A 259 24.00 2.44 -8.99
N ILE A 260 24.47 3.68 -8.89
CA ILE A 260 25.89 4.01 -8.82
C ILE A 260 26.17 4.60 -7.45
N ALA A 261 27.10 4.00 -6.70
CA ALA A 261 27.58 4.53 -5.43
C ALA A 261 28.83 5.39 -5.65
N PHE A 262 28.91 6.51 -4.94
CA PHE A 262 30.04 7.44 -4.98
C PHE A 262 30.76 7.43 -3.64
N ALA A 263 32.08 7.32 -3.66
CA ALA A 263 32.91 7.40 -2.45
C ALA A 263 33.07 8.87 -2.00
N GLY A 264 32.15 9.35 -1.16
CA GLY A 264 32.25 10.66 -0.47
C GLY A 264 31.81 11.88 -1.28
N SER A 265 32.20 11.99 -2.56
CA SER A 265 31.78 13.07 -3.48
C SER A 265 31.20 12.50 -4.77
N ILE A 266 30.22 13.18 -5.38
CA ILE A 266 29.63 12.82 -6.69
C ILE A 266 30.68 12.79 -7.81
N THR A 267 31.84 13.43 -7.61
CA THR A 267 32.98 13.43 -8.53
C THR A 267 34.01 12.31 -8.26
N ALA A 268 33.84 11.53 -7.20
CA ALA A 268 34.74 10.45 -6.85
C ALA A 268 34.50 9.19 -7.70
N ALA A 269 35.40 8.21 -7.58
CA ALA A 269 35.27 6.92 -8.22
C ALA A 269 33.87 6.34 -7.95
N SER A 270 33.18 6.01 -9.04
CA SER A 270 31.81 5.56 -9.03
C SER A 270 31.78 4.05 -9.32
N ALA A 271 30.96 3.31 -8.58
CA ALA A 271 30.86 1.87 -8.74
C ALA A 271 29.39 1.46 -8.83
N ALA A 272 29.11 0.47 -9.68
CA ALA A 272 27.79 -0.16 -9.69
C ALA A 272 27.51 -0.76 -8.31
N TYR A 273 26.34 -0.46 -7.76
CA TYR A 273 25.92 -0.90 -6.44
C TYR A 273 24.51 -1.51 -6.52
N THR A 274 24.36 -2.66 -5.88
CA THR A 274 23.06 -3.29 -5.66
C THR A 274 22.89 -3.53 -4.18
N THR A 275 21.82 -2.98 -3.59
CA THR A 275 21.51 -3.22 -2.18
C THR A 275 20.92 -4.61 -1.98
N THR A 276 21.32 -5.29 -0.91
CA THR A 276 20.69 -6.53 -0.43
C THR A 276 19.51 -6.24 0.52
N ALA A 277 19.24 -4.97 0.83
CA ALA A 277 18.16 -4.58 1.71
C ALA A 277 16.80 -5.03 1.17
N ARG A 278 16.07 -5.79 1.98
CA ARG A 278 14.70 -6.24 1.71
C ARG A 278 13.65 -5.28 2.27
N VAL A 279 14.06 -4.33 3.11
CA VAL A 279 13.20 -3.32 3.73
C VAL A 279 13.64 -1.94 3.29
N LEU A 280 12.70 -1.11 2.86
CA LEU A 280 12.85 0.28 2.47
C LEU A 280 12.06 1.16 3.44
N LEU A 281 12.59 2.34 3.74
CA LEU A 281 11.89 3.36 4.54
C LEU A 281 11.44 4.48 3.61
N SER A 282 10.15 4.82 3.66
CA SER A 282 9.58 5.91 2.89
C SER A 282 9.16 7.07 3.79
N GLY A 283 9.45 8.30 3.37
CA GLY A 283 9.04 9.54 4.03
C GLY A 283 7.58 9.95 3.77
N LEU A 284 6.83 9.16 3.00
CA LEU A 284 5.42 9.43 2.69
C LEU A 284 4.59 9.56 3.98
N GLY A 285 3.67 10.53 3.99
CA GLY A 285 2.84 10.88 5.14
C GLY A 285 3.33 12.14 5.86
N ALA A 286 4.62 12.49 5.73
CA ALA A 286 5.16 13.69 6.37
C ALA A 286 4.46 14.98 5.88
N ASP A 287 4.19 15.08 4.59
CA ASP A 287 3.57 16.28 4.03
C ASP A 287 2.09 16.39 4.43
N GLU A 288 1.34 15.29 4.39
CA GLU A 288 -0.07 15.20 4.76
C GLU A 288 -0.30 15.46 6.26
N LEU A 289 0.62 15.02 7.13
CA LEU A 289 0.48 15.18 8.58
C LEU A 289 0.98 16.54 9.08
N PHE A 290 2.03 17.07 8.45
CA PHE A 290 2.79 18.24 8.93
C PHE A 290 2.79 19.41 7.95
N GLY A 291 1.82 19.50 7.05
CA GLY A 291 1.60 20.70 6.26
C GLY A 291 2.69 20.97 5.23
N GLY A 292 3.14 19.96 4.50
CA GLY A 292 4.27 20.08 3.59
C GLY A 292 3.96 20.50 2.15
N TYR A 293 2.70 20.50 1.72
CA TYR A 293 2.30 20.95 0.38
C TYR A 293 2.03 22.45 0.29
N GLN A 294 2.29 23.06 -0.88
CA GLN A 294 1.98 24.46 -1.15
C GLN A 294 0.50 24.79 -0.96
N ARG A 295 -0.40 23.86 -1.30
CA ARG A 295 -1.85 24.01 -1.07
C ARG A 295 -2.22 24.24 0.40
N HIS A 296 -1.42 23.76 1.35
CA HIS A 296 -1.62 24.05 2.77
C HIS A 296 -1.37 25.52 3.10
N ALA A 297 -0.32 26.11 2.53
CA ALA A 297 -0.06 27.54 2.65
C ALA A 297 -1.20 28.35 2.01
N THR A 298 -1.69 27.93 0.83
CA THR A 298 -2.84 28.55 0.17
C THR A 298 -4.12 28.45 1.01
N ALA A 299 -4.40 27.29 1.61
CA ALA A 299 -5.55 27.09 2.49
C ALA A 299 -5.47 28.00 3.72
N TYR A 300 -4.29 28.12 4.32
CA TYR A 300 -4.03 29.04 5.42
C TYR A 300 -4.25 30.51 5.00
N GLN A 301 -3.76 30.94 3.84
CA GLN A 301 -3.97 32.31 3.36
C GLN A 301 -5.44 32.64 3.14
N ARG A 302 -6.26 31.66 2.74
CA ARG A 302 -7.68 31.85 2.46
C ARG A 302 -8.54 31.92 3.72
N GLN A 303 -8.29 31.07 4.71
CA GLN A 303 -9.18 30.88 5.87
C GLN A 303 -8.43 30.69 7.19
N GLY A 304 -7.16 31.08 7.27
CA GLY A 304 -6.33 30.90 8.47
C GLY A 304 -6.18 29.42 8.87
N TYR A 305 -6.02 29.19 10.18
CA TYR A 305 -5.79 27.85 10.71
C TYR A 305 -6.98 26.90 10.53
N SER A 306 -8.22 27.39 10.42
CA SER A 306 -9.37 26.52 10.16
C SER A 306 -9.27 25.89 8.77
N GLY A 307 -9.01 26.69 7.74
CA GLY A 307 -8.83 26.18 6.38
C GLY A 307 -7.65 25.20 6.26
N LEU A 308 -6.54 25.49 6.94
CA LEU A 308 -5.40 24.57 7.00
C LEU A 308 -5.76 23.23 7.64
N VAL A 309 -6.50 23.25 8.75
CA VAL A 309 -6.92 22.03 9.45
C VAL A 309 -7.83 21.18 8.56
N ASP A 310 -8.76 21.81 7.83
CA ASP A 310 -9.66 21.10 6.94
C ASP A 310 -8.92 20.47 5.75
N GLU A 311 -7.95 21.18 5.17
CA GLU A 311 -7.10 20.64 4.10
C GLU A 311 -6.24 19.46 4.58
N LEU A 312 -5.63 19.55 5.77
CA LEU A 312 -4.84 18.45 6.36
C LEU A 312 -5.70 17.21 6.63
N LYS A 313 -6.91 17.40 7.17
CA LYS A 313 -7.86 16.28 7.39
C LYS A 313 -8.22 15.61 6.07
N LEU A 314 -8.48 16.42 5.03
CA LEU A 314 -8.78 15.93 3.70
C LEU A 314 -7.63 15.09 3.13
N ASP A 315 -6.39 15.54 3.26
CA ASP A 315 -5.22 14.80 2.79
C ASP A 315 -5.01 13.48 3.54
N VAL A 316 -5.11 13.50 4.87
CA VAL A 316 -4.99 12.28 5.68
C VAL A 316 -6.08 11.26 5.30
N SER A 317 -7.33 11.69 5.12
CA SER A 317 -8.42 10.79 4.70
C SER A 317 -8.23 10.20 3.29
N ARG A 318 -7.38 10.81 2.46
CA ARG A 318 -7.13 10.38 1.07
C ARG A 318 -5.87 9.54 0.89
N LEU A 319 -5.03 9.41 1.91
CA LEU A 319 -3.74 8.69 1.86
C LEU A 319 -3.88 7.28 1.26
N GLY A 320 -4.80 6.48 1.78
CA GLY A 320 -5.01 5.08 1.36
C GLY A 320 -5.56 4.94 -0.07
N LYS A 321 -6.27 5.96 -0.56
CA LYS A 321 -6.91 5.97 -1.87
C LYS A 321 -6.03 6.55 -2.97
N ARG A 322 -5.19 7.54 -2.68
CA ARG A 322 -4.42 8.26 -3.72
C ARG A 322 -3.00 7.75 -3.90
N ASN A 323 -2.33 7.33 -2.82
CA ASN A 323 -0.88 7.10 -2.86
C ASN A 323 -0.54 5.64 -2.55
N LEU A 324 -1.00 5.14 -1.39
CA LEU A 324 -0.42 3.95 -0.79
C LEU A 324 -0.64 2.66 -1.58
N GLY A 325 -1.80 2.47 -2.22
CA GLY A 325 -2.05 1.27 -3.05
C GLY A 325 -1.10 1.18 -4.26
N ARG A 326 -0.96 2.28 -5.01
CA ARG A 326 -0.04 2.42 -6.14
C ARG A 326 1.41 2.17 -5.73
N ASP A 327 1.83 2.89 -4.69
CA ASP A 327 3.20 2.88 -4.19
C ASP A 327 3.59 1.47 -3.69
N ASP A 328 2.67 0.82 -2.98
CA ASP A 328 2.82 -0.54 -2.50
C ASP A 328 3.00 -1.56 -3.63
N ARG A 329 2.13 -1.52 -4.66
CA ARG A 329 2.21 -2.43 -5.82
C ARG A 329 3.54 -2.32 -6.56
N VAL A 330 3.98 -1.09 -6.79
CA VAL A 330 5.16 -0.79 -7.58
C VAL A 330 6.46 -1.15 -6.85
N MET A 331 6.59 -0.75 -5.59
CA MET A 331 7.82 -1.03 -4.82
C MET A 331 7.94 -2.51 -4.44
N SER A 332 6.82 -3.18 -4.17
CA SER A 332 6.83 -4.60 -3.82
C SER A 332 7.25 -5.49 -4.98
N HIS A 333 7.17 -5.02 -6.24
CA HIS A 333 7.58 -5.78 -7.42
C HIS A 333 9.01 -6.34 -7.32
N TRP A 334 9.87 -5.70 -6.53
CA TRP A 334 11.26 -6.12 -6.36
C TRP A 334 11.51 -7.03 -5.15
N GLY A 335 10.48 -7.66 -4.60
CA GLY A 335 10.62 -8.50 -3.42
C GLY A 335 11.01 -7.71 -2.18
N LYS A 336 10.60 -6.45 -2.08
CA LYS A 336 10.91 -5.56 -0.95
C LYS A 336 9.67 -5.18 -0.17
N GLU A 337 9.88 -4.84 1.09
CA GLU A 337 8.90 -4.30 2.04
C GLU A 337 9.16 -2.82 2.23
N VAL A 338 8.10 -2.03 2.17
CA VAL A 338 8.18 -0.59 2.42
C VAL A 338 7.51 -0.30 3.74
N ARG A 339 8.25 0.32 4.66
CA ARG A 339 7.73 0.85 5.91
C ARG A 339 7.59 2.36 5.81
N PHE A 340 6.55 2.87 6.45
CA PHE A 340 6.17 4.28 6.42
C PHE A 340 6.21 4.84 7.85
N PRO A 341 7.37 5.24 8.38
CA PRO A 341 7.48 5.68 9.78
C PRO A 341 6.55 6.83 10.14
N TYR A 342 6.29 7.75 9.20
CA TYR A 342 5.34 8.84 9.41
C TYR A 342 3.89 8.38 9.53
N LEU A 343 3.58 7.18 9.03
CA LEU A 343 2.26 6.56 9.09
C LEU A 343 2.16 5.51 10.20
N ASP A 344 3.06 5.57 11.19
CA ASP A 344 2.86 4.88 12.46
C ASP A 344 1.60 5.41 13.17
N GLU A 345 0.78 4.52 13.71
CA GLU A 345 -0.51 4.84 14.31
C GLU A 345 -0.40 5.80 15.51
N GLU A 346 0.66 5.69 16.32
CA GLU A 346 0.87 6.57 17.47
C GLU A 346 1.30 7.96 17.01
N LEU A 347 2.21 8.02 16.03
CA LEU A 347 2.65 9.28 15.43
C LEU A 347 1.51 10.00 14.71
N VAL A 348 0.71 9.28 13.91
CA VAL A 348 -0.48 9.83 13.23
C VAL A 348 -1.47 10.36 14.25
N ARG A 349 -1.76 9.59 15.30
CA ARG A 349 -2.68 10.00 16.38
C ARG A 349 -2.19 11.25 17.09
N TRP A 350 -0.90 11.34 17.38
CA TRP A 350 -0.29 12.54 17.94
C TRP A 350 -0.43 13.71 16.96
N ALA A 351 -0.02 13.54 15.70
CA ALA A 351 -0.05 14.58 14.68
C ALA A 351 -1.46 15.14 14.42
N ILE A 352 -2.50 14.31 14.47
CA ILE A 352 -3.90 14.74 14.31
C ILE A 352 -4.39 15.53 15.54
N ARG A 353 -3.99 15.14 16.75
CA ARG A 353 -4.37 15.79 18.01
C ARG A 353 -3.61 17.09 18.26
N THR A 354 -2.39 17.19 17.76
CA THR A 354 -1.54 18.37 17.91
C THR A 354 -2.11 19.54 17.08
N PRO A 355 -2.32 20.72 17.69
CA PRO A 355 -2.81 21.89 16.98
C PRO A 355 -1.94 22.25 15.77
N ALA A 356 -2.57 22.71 14.69
CA ALA A 356 -1.86 22.95 13.42
C ALA A 356 -0.70 23.96 13.56
N TRP A 357 -0.86 25.01 14.37
CA TRP A 357 0.19 26.01 14.65
C TRP A 357 1.43 25.47 15.38
N GLN A 358 1.32 24.33 16.05
CA GLN A 358 2.48 23.66 16.66
C GLN A 358 3.25 22.81 15.65
N LYS A 359 2.59 22.40 14.54
CA LYS A 359 3.18 21.56 13.48
C LYS A 359 3.75 22.40 12.34
N CYS A 360 3.03 23.45 11.97
CA CYS A 360 3.29 24.36 10.86
C CYS A 360 3.10 25.80 11.35
N ASP A 361 3.88 26.76 10.85
CA ASP A 361 3.77 28.16 11.27
C ASP A 361 3.66 29.09 10.06
N PHE A 362 2.57 28.95 9.30
CA PHE A 362 2.30 29.81 8.14
C PHE A 362 1.97 31.26 8.53
N SER A 363 1.77 31.55 9.82
CA SER A 363 1.70 32.92 10.36
C SER A 363 3.04 33.65 10.32
N ASN A 364 4.15 32.92 10.32
CA ASN A 364 5.49 33.49 10.36
C ASN A 364 6.37 32.93 9.23
N PRO A 365 6.13 33.35 7.97
CA PRO A 365 6.83 32.81 6.81
C PRO A 365 8.34 33.11 6.81
N ASP A 366 8.75 34.21 7.46
CA ASP A 366 10.14 34.67 7.57
C ASP A 366 10.85 34.13 8.84
N GLY A 367 10.31 33.07 9.44
CA GLY A 367 10.91 32.42 10.60
C GLY A 367 12.25 31.74 10.31
N LEU A 368 12.88 31.21 11.37
CA LEU A 368 14.18 30.51 11.31
C LEU A 368 14.22 29.36 10.28
N VAL A 369 13.09 28.70 10.07
CA VAL A 369 12.89 27.60 9.13
C VAL A 369 11.59 27.80 8.38
N GLU A 370 11.45 27.16 7.21
CA GLU A 370 10.21 27.24 6.44
C GLU A 370 8.96 26.86 7.26
N PRO A 371 7.82 27.50 6.98
CA PRO A 371 6.60 27.32 7.77
C PRO A 371 5.97 25.92 7.63
N GLY A 372 6.15 25.28 6.47
CA GLY A 372 5.67 23.91 6.22
C GLY A 372 6.60 22.88 6.86
N LYS A 373 6.01 21.87 7.53
CA LYS A 373 6.74 20.84 8.30
C LYS A 373 7.66 21.43 9.37
N ARG A 374 7.34 22.61 9.89
CA ARG A 374 8.18 23.35 10.83
C ARG A 374 8.64 22.51 12.02
N VAL A 375 7.74 21.73 12.63
CA VAL A 375 8.11 20.88 13.78
C VAL A 375 9.21 19.87 13.42
N LEU A 376 9.19 19.30 12.22
CA LEU A 376 10.21 18.37 11.74
C LEU A 376 11.53 19.09 11.45
N ARG A 377 11.46 20.32 10.93
CA ARG A 377 12.65 21.16 10.66
C ARG A 377 13.32 21.60 11.97
N LEU A 378 12.55 21.97 12.98
CA LEU A 378 13.06 22.29 14.31
C LEU A 378 13.72 21.08 14.98
N LEU A 379 13.09 19.89 14.88
CA LEU A 379 13.69 18.65 15.35
C LEU A 379 15.01 18.36 14.61
N ALA A 380 15.07 18.57 13.31
CA ALA A 380 16.31 18.42 12.55
C ALA A 380 17.41 19.37 13.04
N LEU A 381 17.10 20.62 13.41
CA LEU A 381 18.07 21.54 14.04
C LEU A 381 18.57 21.01 15.38
N GLU A 382 17.66 20.52 16.24
CA GLU A 382 17.99 19.96 17.55
C GLU A 382 18.91 18.74 17.44
N LEU A 383 18.72 17.92 16.40
CA LEU A 383 19.57 16.78 16.07
C LEU A 383 20.87 17.16 15.34
N GLY A 384 21.18 18.45 15.17
CA GLY A 384 22.38 18.94 14.51
C GLY A 384 22.36 18.83 12.97
N MET A 385 21.21 18.55 12.37
CA MET A 385 21.02 18.37 10.92
C MET A 385 20.63 19.68 10.23
N ALA A 386 21.45 20.73 10.41
CA ALA A 386 21.13 22.10 9.97
C ALA A 386 20.80 22.21 8.47
N LYS A 387 21.54 21.52 7.60
CA LYS A 387 21.28 21.51 6.16
C LYS A 387 19.89 20.96 5.83
N VAL A 388 19.48 19.87 6.50
CA VAL A 388 18.18 19.22 6.29
C VAL A 388 17.04 20.13 6.76
N ALA A 389 17.24 20.84 7.87
CA ALA A 389 16.25 21.76 8.41
C ALA A 389 15.94 22.93 7.45
N THR A 390 16.94 23.43 6.72
CA THR A 390 16.81 24.56 5.79
C THR A 390 16.50 24.15 4.35
N GLU A 391 16.55 22.85 4.04
CA GLU A 391 16.38 22.36 2.68
C GLU A 391 14.97 22.64 2.15
N LYS A 392 14.87 23.26 0.97
CA LYS A 392 13.59 23.55 0.33
C LYS A 392 12.95 22.26 -0.17
N LYS A 393 11.61 22.20 -0.11
CA LYS A 393 10.88 21.05 -0.64
C LYS A 393 11.07 20.93 -2.16
N ARG A 394 11.34 19.70 -2.62
CA ARG A 394 11.35 19.28 -4.03
C ARG A 394 10.33 18.16 -4.20
N ALA A 395 9.60 18.10 -5.32
CA ALA A 395 8.64 17.02 -5.53
C ALA A 395 9.35 15.73 -5.95
N VAL A 396 8.75 14.58 -5.66
CA VAL A 396 9.32 13.28 -6.07
C VAL A 396 9.34 13.13 -7.59
N SER A 397 8.38 13.73 -8.30
CA SER A 397 8.40 13.85 -9.76
C SER A 397 9.62 14.62 -10.26
N ASP A 398 10.09 15.60 -9.51
CA ASP A 398 11.24 16.44 -9.87
C ASP A 398 12.56 15.72 -9.56
N LEU A 399 12.52 14.66 -8.74
CA LEU A 399 13.62 13.71 -8.51
C LEU A 399 13.69 12.63 -9.60
N ALA A 400 12.72 12.58 -10.52
CA ALA A 400 12.57 11.55 -11.52
C ALA A 400 12.98 12.05 -12.92
N ILE A 401 14.17 11.62 -13.35
CA ILE A 401 14.64 11.56 -14.74
C ILE A 401 14.81 12.93 -15.42
N PRO A 402 16.04 13.51 -15.46
CA PRO A 402 16.37 14.42 -16.54
C PRO A 402 16.30 13.63 -17.86
N ILE A 403 15.28 13.88 -18.67
CA ILE A 403 15.24 13.40 -20.06
C ILE A 403 16.20 14.28 -20.86
N CYS A 404 17.48 13.92 -20.91
CA CYS A 404 18.38 14.48 -21.91
C CYS A 404 17.98 13.94 -23.29
N VAL A 405 17.22 14.72 -24.05
CA VAL A 405 17.07 14.52 -25.49
C VAL A 405 18.34 15.05 -26.16
N SER A 406 19.33 14.18 -26.41
CA SER A 406 20.38 14.50 -27.38
C SER A 406 19.86 14.12 -28.76
N SER A 407 19.41 15.10 -29.53
CA SER A 407 19.26 14.95 -30.99
C SER A 407 20.65 14.92 -31.60
N SER A 408 21.18 13.74 -31.90
CA SER A 408 22.32 13.60 -32.80
C SER A 408 21.80 13.55 -34.23
N SER A 409 22.20 14.58 -34.98
CA SER A 409 22.18 14.74 -36.44
C SER A 409 22.65 13.52 -37.22
#